data_AF-A0A1J1JMK0-F1
#
_entry.id   AF-A0A1J1JMK0-F1
#
_cell.length_a   1.000
_cell.length_b   1.000
_cell.length_c   1.000
_cell.angle_alpha   90.00
_cell.angle_beta   90.00
_cell.angle_gamma   90.00
#
_symmetry.space_group_name_H-M   'P 1'
#
loop_
_entity.id
_entity.type
_entity.pdbx_description
1 polymer ?
#
loop_
_entity_poly.entity_id
_entity_poly.type
_entity_poly.pdbx_seq_one_letter_code
_entity_poly.pdbx_strand_id
1 'polypeptide(L)'
;MRILLDTNIILDSLLARMPFFEDADRLFQAIRSGQIIGYVTATTLTDIFYIVKKQRNSQIGKQYVSDLLLTLEVCAVNQDILKTALALNLDDFEDAVQLACAMNENLDAIITRDLQGFVNSPITILSPGELLASLSELS
;
A
#
# COMPACT_ATOMS: atom_id res chain seq x y z
N MET A 1 -9.36 -11.35 -2.83
CA MET A 1 -9.46 -10.01 -2.23
C MET A 1 -8.40 -9.12 -2.85
N ARG A 2 -8.75 -7.88 -3.22
CA ARG A 2 -7.91 -6.86 -3.85
C ARG A 2 -7.70 -5.73 -2.85
N ILE A 3 -6.45 -5.45 -2.48
CA ILE A 3 -6.13 -4.47 -1.44
C ILE A 3 -5.15 -3.43 -1.95
N LEU A 4 -5.20 -2.21 -1.43
CA LEU A 4 -4.14 -1.22 -1.61
C LEU A 4 -3.20 -1.25 -0.40
N LEU A 5 -1.89 -1.27 -0.65
CA LEU A 5 -0.88 -1.18 0.40
C LEU A 5 -0.43 0.27 0.56
N ASP A 6 -0.51 0.78 1.78
CA ASP A 6 0.19 1.99 2.17
C ASP A 6 1.71 1.81 1.97
N THR A 7 2.38 2.86 1.46
CA THR A 7 3.83 2.98 1.29
C THR A 7 4.61 2.48 2.51
N ASN A 8 4.11 2.77 3.71
CA ASN A 8 4.74 2.37 4.97
C ASN A 8 4.81 0.85 5.16
N ILE A 9 3.82 0.09 4.71
CA ILE A 9 3.80 -1.37 4.78
C ILE A 9 4.89 -1.97 3.89
N ILE A 10 5.06 -1.39 2.69
CA ILE A 10 6.11 -1.80 1.76
C ILE A 10 7.49 -1.56 2.38
N LEU A 11 7.69 -0.39 2.98
CA LEU A 11 8.94 -0.04 3.66
C LEU A 11 9.23 -0.95 4.86
N ASP A 12 8.20 -1.41 5.57
CA ASP A 12 8.39 -2.32 6.71
C ASP A 12 8.96 -3.65 6.28
N SER A 13 8.42 -4.24 5.20
CA SER A 13 8.94 -5.46 4.60
C SER A 13 10.34 -5.23 4.02
N LEU A 14 10.51 -4.19 3.21
CA LEU A 14 11.73 -3.92 2.46
C LEU A 14 12.94 -3.60 3.37
N LEU A 15 12.71 -2.86 4.46
CA LEU A 15 13.76 -2.39 5.37
C LEU A 15 13.81 -3.17 6.69
N ALA A 16 13.00 -4.24 6.83
CA ALA A 16 12.88 -5.02 8.05
C ALA A 16 12.62 -4.16 9.31
N ARG A 17 11.63 -3.25 9.23
CA ARG A 17 11.32 -2.33 10.34
C ARG A 17 10.55 -3.06 11.44
N MET A 18 11.19 -3.27 12.58
CA MET A 18 10.53 -3.82 13.77
C MET A 18 9.66 -2.75 14.46
N PRO A 19 8.51 -3.12 15.06
CA PRO A 19 7.96 -4.49 15.18
C PRO A 19 7.10 -4.95 13.97
N PHE A 20 6.99 -4.15 12.92
CA PHE A 20 6.00 -4.33 11.85
C PHE A 20 6.41 -5.31 10.75
N PHE A 21 7.69 -5.70 10.72
CA PHE A 21 8.25 -6.55 9.67
C PHE A 21 7.52 -7.89 9.52
N GLU A 22 7.18 -8.57 10.63
CA GLU A 22 6.61 -9.92 10.57
C GLU A 22 5.25 -9.93 9.85
N ASP A 23 4.36 -9.00 10.19
CA ASP A 23 3.05 -8.91 9.53
C ASP A 23 3.19 -8.44 8.08
N ALA A 24 4.11 -7.52 7.80
CA ALA A 24 4.38 -7.08 6.43
C ALA A 24 4.91 -8.23 5.56
N ASP A 25 5.84 -9.06 6.06
CA ASP A 25 6.36 -10.21 5.32
C ASP A 25 5.27 -11.26 5.07
N ARG A 26 4.45 -11.58 6.09
CA ARG A 26 3.31 -12.48 5.94
C ARG A 26 2.29 -11.98 4.91
N LEU A 27 2.04 -10.67 4.87
CA LEU A 27 1.17 -10.07 3.86
C LEU A 27 1.73 -10.26 2.44
N PHE A 28 3.02 -10.01 2.24
CA PHE A 28 3.67 -10.26 0.96
C PHE A 28 3.71 -11.75 0.59
N GLN A 29 3.80 -12.67 1.56
CA GLN A 29 3.66 -14.11 1.30
C GLN A 29 2.26 -14.45 0.79
N ALA A 30 1.20 -13.89 1.38
CA ALA A 30 -0.18 -14.07 0.93
C ALA A 30 -0.44 -13.48 -0.46
N ILE A 31 0.24 -12.38 -0.82
CA ILE A 31 0.20 -11.81 -2.17
C ILE A 31 0.89 -12.76 -3.16
N ARG A 32 2.12 -13.19 -2.86
CA ARG A 32 2.90 -14.09 -3.72
C ARG A 32 2.25 -15.47 -3.93
N SER A 33 1.49 -15.96 -2.95
CA SER A 33 0.73 -17.21 -3.08
C SER A 33 -0.56 -17.06 -3.90
N GLY A 34 -0.94 -15.84 -4.27
CA GLY A 34 -2.17 -15.54 -5.00
C GLY A 34 -3.44 -15.51 -4.15
N GLN A 35 -3.32 -15.59 -2.82
CA GLN A 35 -4.46 -15.47 -1.90
C GLN A 35 -5.02 -14.03 -1.92
N ILE A 36 -4.15 -13.05 -2.13
CA ILE A 36 -4.46 -11.62 -2.19
C ILE A 36 -3.86 -11.02 -3.45
N ILE A 37 -4.55 -10.06 -4.06
CA ILE A 37 -3.99 -9.19 -5.09
C ILE A 37 -3.65 -7.85 -4.45
N GLY A 38 -2.37 -7.51 -4.39
CA GLY A 38 -1.91 -6.25 -3.81
C GLY A 38 -1.79 -5.15 -4.86
N TYR A 39 -2.23 -3.95 -4.52
CA TYR A 39 -2.17 -2.74 -5.32
C TYR A 39 -1.31 -1.68 -4.62
N VAL A 40 -0.71 -0.80 -5.41
CA VAL A 40 -0.04 0.43 -4.95
C VAL A 40 -0.39 1.58 -5.87
N THR A 41 -0.29 2.80 -5.37
CA THR A 41 -0.37 3.98 -6.25
C THR A 41 0.92 4.13 -7.06
N ALA A 42 0.83 4.77 -8.23
CA ALA A 42 2.02 5.14 -8.99
C ALA A 42 2.99 6.04 -8.19
N THR A 43 2.47 6.89 -7.29
CA THR A 43 3.26 7.77 -6.42
C THR A 43 4.05 6.98 -5.38
N THR A 44 3.45 5.96 -4.77
CA THR A 44 4.12 5.05 -3.83
C THR A 44 5.42 4.49 -4.41
N LEU A 45 5.45 4.08 -5.69
CA LEU A 45 6.68 3.58 -6.33
C LEU A 45 7.79 4.64 -6.39
N THR A 46 7.43 5.90 -6.64
CA THR A 46 8.39 7.00 -6.64
C THR A 46 8.93 7.32 -5.25
N ASP A 47 8.08 7.20 -4.22
CA ASP A 47 8.47 7.41 -2.82
C ASP A 47 9.39 6.31 -2.33
N ILE A 48 9.08 5.04 -2.62
CA ILE A 48 9.95 3.90 -2.34
C ILE A 48 11.31 4.09 -3.00
N PHE A 49 11.35 4.46 -4.29
CA PHE A 49 12.61 4.74 -4.97
C PHE A 49 13.41 5.84 -4.26
N TYR A 50 12.77 6.95 -3.92
CA TYR A 50 13.41 8.09 -3.29
C TYR A 50 13.98 7.75 -1.91
N ILE A 51 13.19 7.08 -1.07
CA ILE A 51 13.57 6.67 0.28
C ILE A 51 14.75 5.69 0.23
N VAL A 52 14.65 4.64 -0.60
CA VAL A 52 15.71 3.63 -0.70
C VAL A 52 16.97 4.21 -1.31
N LYS A 53 16.86 5.06 -2.34
CA LYS A 53 18.01 5.75 -2.94
C LYS A 53 18.80 6.53 -1.89
N LYS A 54 18.10 7.23 -0.99
CA LYS A 54 18.73 8.00 0.10
C LYS A 54 19.42 7.12 1.14
N GLN A 55 18.84 5.98 1.49
CA GLN A 55 19.38 5.08 2.51
C GLN A 55 20.45 4.11 2.00
N ARG A 56 20.45 3.86 0.69
CA ARG A 56 21.33 2.92 0.01
C ARG A 56 21.92 3.59 -1.23
N ASN A 57 21.41 3.27 -2.41
CA ASN A 57 21.82 3.90 -3.66
C ASN A 57 20.73 3.75 -4.74
N SER A 58 20.90 4.45 -5.85
CA SER A 58 19.93 4.44 -6.95
C SER A 58 19.75 3.07 -7.62
N GLN A 59 20.78 2.23 -7.65
CA GLN A 59 20.69 0.91 -8.27
C GLN A 59 19.76 0.01 -7.47
N ILE A 60 19.96 -0.03 -6.15
CA ILE A 60 19.12 -0.78 -5.21
C ILE A 60 17.68 -0.25 -5.24
N GLY A 61 17.50 1.08 -5.25
CA GLY A 61 16.16 1.67 -5.36
C GLY A 61 15.40 1.23 -6.62
N LYS A 62 16.08 1.19 -7.79
CA LYS A 62 15.47 0.71 -9.03
C LYS A 62 15.15 -0.78 -8.99
N GLN A 63 16.00 -1.59 -8.37
CA GLN A 63 15.76 -3.03 -8.20
C GLN A 63 14.46 -3.26 -7.42
N TYR A 64 14.28 -2.58 -6.28
CA TYR A 64 13.06 -2.73 -5.50
C TYR A 64 11.80 -2.28 -6.23
N VAL A 65 11.85 -1.17 -6.96
CA VAL A 65 10.71 -0.76 -7.81
C VAL A 65 10.39 -1.85 -8.84
N SER A 66 11.41 -2.44 -9.46
CA SER A 66 11.21 -3.55 -10.40
C SER A 66 10.56 -4.76 -9.72
N ASP A 67 10.99 -5.12 -8.52
CA ASP A 67 10.44 -6.26 -7.78
C ASP A 67 8.98 -6.02 -7.37
N LEU A 68 8.64 -4.79 -6.98
CA LEU A 68 7.26 -4.39 -6.67
C LEU A 68 6.37 -4.46 -7.90
N LEU A 69 6.84 -4.00 -9.07
CA LEU A 69 6.11 -4.08 -10.33
C LEU A 69 5.86 -5.52 -10.82
N LEU A 70 6.65 -6.49 -10.37
CA LEU A 70 6.43 -7.92 -10.64
C LEU A 70 5.44 -8.57 -9.65
N THR A 71 5.20 -7.94 -8.51
CA THR A 71 4.44 -8.52 -7.38
C THR A 71 3.08 -7.85 -7.17
N LEU A 72 2.95 -6.58 -7.54
CA LEU A 72 1.82 -5.72 -7.23
C LEU A 72 1.25 -5.07 -8.49
N GLU A 73 -0.05 -4.83 -8.46
CA GLU A 73 -0.76 -4.03 -9.45
C GLU A 73 -0.58 -2.53 -9.15
N VAL A 74 -0.63 -1.70 -10.18
CA VAL A 74 -0.44 -0.25 -10.03
C VAL A 74 -1.74 0.50 -10.34
N CYS A 75 -2.26 1.23 -9.36
CA CYS A 75 -3.32 2.19 -9.57
C CYS A 75 -2.75 3.40 -10.33
N ALA A 76 -3.36 3.73 -11.47
CA ALA A 76 -3.01 4.93 -12.21
C ALA A 76 -3.43 6.18 -11.43
N VAL A 77 -2.51 7.14 -11.30
CA VAL A 77 -2.81 8.47 -10.74
C VAL A 77 -2.92 9.44 -11.89
N ASN A 78 -4.13 9.93 -12.14
CA ASN A 78 -4.43 10.90 -13.19
C ASN A 78 -5.08 12.16 -12.61
N GLN A 79 -5.44 13.12 -13.46
CA GLN A 79 -6.02 14.39 -13.02
C GLN A 79 -7.32 14.22 -12.23
N ASP A 80 -8.17 13.24 -12.56
CA ASP A 80 -9.46 13.06 -11.90
C ASP A 80 -9.29 12.38 -10.53
N ILE A 81 -8.33 11.47 -10.39
CA ILE A 81 -7.89 10.94 -9.09
C ILE A 81 -7.40 12.09 -8.20
N LEU A 82 -6.54 12.97 -8.71
CA LEU A 82 -5.99 14.08 -7.93
C LEU A 82 -7.07 15.08 -7.50
N LYS A 83 -8.04 15.38 -8.37
CA LYS A 83 -9.20 16.21 -8.00
C LYS A 83 -10.05 15.55 -6.93
N THR A 84 -10.26 14.24 -7.03
CA THR A 84 -11.02 13.46 -6.03
C THR A 84 -10.28 13.48 -4.69
N ALA A 85 -8.98 13.24 -4.68
CA ALA A 85 -8.12 13.31 -3.50
C ALA A 85 -8.23 14.68 -2.80
N LEU A 86 -8.14 15.78 -3.55
CA LEU A 86 -8.32 17.13 -3.00
C LEU A 86 -9.71 17.35 -2.37
N ALA A 87 -10.76 16.72 -2.92
CA ALA A 87 -12.12 16.86 -2.41
C ALA A 87 -12.39 16.01 -1.15
N LEU A 88 -11.58 14.98 -0.89
CA LEU A 88 -11.71 14.13 0.30
C LEU A 88 -11.29 14.85 1.59
N ASN A 89 -10.51 15.94 1.51
CA ASN A 89 -10.06 16.75 2.65
C ASN A 89 -9.38 15.95 3.77
N LEU A 90 -8.59 14.92 3.42
CA LEU A 90 -7.67 14.29 4.37
C LEU A 90 -6.49 15.24 4.63
N ASP A 91 -5.93 15.18 5.85
CA ASP A 91 -4.79 16.00 6.24
C ASP A 91 -3.52 15.61 5.44
N ASP A 92 -3.31 14.30 5.23
CA ASP A 92 -2.24 13.79 4.39
C ASP A 92 -2.73 13.60 2.95
N PHE A 93 -2.02 14.23 2.01
CA PHE A 93 -2.38 14.18 0.60
C PHE A 93 -2.04 12.83 -0.04
N GLU A 94 -1.01 12.12 0.44
CA GLU A 94 -0.69 10.77 -0.02
C GLU A 94 -1.86 9.83 0.29
N ASP A 95 -2.37 9.88 1.52
CA ASP A 95 -3.52 9.08 1.95
C ASP A 95 -4.78 9.43 1.14
N ALA A 96 -4.99 10.70 0.84
CA ALA A 96 -6.08 11.14 -0.03
C ALA A 96 -5.98 10.55 -1.45
N VAL A 97 -4.77 10.49 -2.02
CA VAL A 97 -4.51 9.90 -3.34
C VAL A 97 -4.69 8.38 -3.30
N GLN A 98 -4.18 7.71 -2.25
CA GLN A 98 -4.36 6.28 -2.04
C GLN A 98 -5.84 5.92 -1.93
N LEU A 99 -6.63 6.69 -1.16
CA LEU A 99 -8.06 6.48 -1.00
C LEU A 99 -8.82 6.70 -2.32
N ALA A 100 -8.54 7.80 -3.02
CA ALA A 100 -9.15 8.06 -4.33
C ALA A 100 -8.83 6.96 -5.36
N CYS A 101 -7.59 6.47 -5.38
CA CYS A 101 -7.20 5.32 -6.22
C CYS A 101 -7.96 4.05 -5.85
N ALA A 102 -8.02 3.71 -4.56
CA ALA A 102 -8.72 2.51 -4.10
C ALA A 102 -10.21 2.55 -4.44
N MET A 103 -10.84 3.73 -4.34
CA MET A 103 -12.24 3.95 -4.73
C MET A 103 -12.43 3.76 -6.24
N ASN A 104 -11.58 4.36 -7.06
CA ASN A 104 -11.67 4.24 -8.51
C ASN A 104 -11.51 2.80 -9.01
N GLU A 105 -10.60 2.03 -8.40
CA GLU A 105 -10.32 0.64 -8.77
C GLU A 105 -11.28 -0.37 -8.12
N ASN A 106 -12.22 0.09 -7.28
CA ASN A 106 -13.13 -0.73 -6.48
C ASN A 106 -12.37 -1.80 -5.67
N LEU A 107 -11.36 -1.35 -4.91
CA LEU A 107 -10.59 -2.24 -4.04
C LEU A 107 -11.37 -2.55 -2.76
N ASP A 108 -11.11 -3.74 -2.20
CA ASP A 108 -11.83 -4.24 -1.03
C ASP A 108 -11.37 -3.53 0.26
N ALA A 109 -10.08 -3.20 0.36
CA ALA A 109 -9.52 -2.54 1.53
C ALA A 109 -8.24 -1.73 1.23
N ILE A 110 -7.90 -0.81 2.13
CA ILE A 110 -6.57 -0.20 2.25
C ILE A 110 -5.89 -0.77 3.51
N ILE A 111 -4.64 -1.20 3.36
CA ILE A 111 -3.84 -1.75 4.45
C ILE A 111 -2.80 -0.72 4.89
N THR A 112 -2.92 -0.24 6.12
CA THR A 112 -2.07 0.80 6.71
C THR A 112 -1.82 0.53 8.19
N ARG A 113 -0.81 1.17 8.77
CA ARG A 113 -0.63 1.24 10.23
C ARG A 113 -1.31 2.45 10.84
N ASP A 114 -1.66 3.46 10.04
CA ASP A 114 -2.30 4.68 10.50
C ASP A 114 -3.78 4.69 10.14
N LEU A 115 -4.57 3.96 10.91
CA LEU A 115 -6.03 3.90 10.72
C LEU A 115 -6.70 5.28 10.90
N GLN A 116 -6.06 6.20 11.64
CA GLN A 116 -6.62 7.52 11.92
C GLN A 116 -6.51 8.47 10.72
N GLY A 117 -5.56 8.23 9.81
CA GLY A 117 -5.44 8.98 8.55
C GLY A 117 -6.67 8.83 7.62
N PHE A 118 -7.47 7.78 7.82
CA PHE A 118 -8.58 7.40 6.94
C PHE A 118 -9.96 7.45 7.62
N VAL A 119 -10.13 8.32 8.62
CA VAL A 119 -11.42 8.48 9.32
C VAL A 119 -12.54 8.84 8.32
N ASN A 120 -13.70 8.17 8.45
CA ASN A 120 -14.84 8.25 7.53
C ASN A 120 -14.57 7.74 6.10
N SER A 121 -13.52 6.94 5.90
CA SER A 121 -13.28 6.28 4.61
C SER A 121 -14.52 5.47 4.18
N PRO A 122 -14.96 5.58 2.91
CA PRO A 122 -16.01 4.74 2.35
C PRO A 122 -15.53 3.32 2.03
N ILE A 123 -14.21 3.07 2.14
CA ILE A 123 -13.57 1.77 1.94
C ILE A 123 -13.09 1.24 3.28
N THR A 124 -13.12 -0.09 3.45
CA THR A 124 -12.57 -0.76 4.62
C THR A 124 -11.08 -0.43 4.79
N ILE A 125 -10.69 -0.03 5.99
CA ILE A 125 -9.30 0.23 6.36
C ILE A 125 -8.91 -0.81 7.41
N LEU A 126 -7.81 -1.53 7.16
CA LEU A 126 -7.32 -2.58 8.06
C LEU A 126 -5.84 -2.40 8.34
N SER A 127 -5.42 -2.80 9.53
CA SER A 127 -4.02 -3.10 9.78
C SER A 127 -3.60 -4.42 9.12
N PRO A 128 -2.29 -4.64 8.87
CA PRO A 128 -1.79 -5.93 8.41
C PRO A 128 -2.25 -7.10 9.30
N GLY A 129 -2.21 -6.93 10.62
CA GLY A 129 -2.61 -7.95 11.58
C GLY A 129 -4.10 -8.29 11.50
N GLU A 130 -4.99 -7.29 11.42
CA GLU A 130 -6.43 -7.50 11.27
C GLU A 130 -6.75 -8.24 9.97
N LEU A 131 -6.09 -7.87 8.87
CA LEU A 131 -6.29 -8.55 7.60
C LEU A 131 -5.82 -10.01 7.68
N LEU A 132 -4.61 -10.27 8.19
CA LEU A 132 -4.07 -11.62 8.30
C LEU A 132 -4.94 -12.53 9.19
N ALA A 133 -5.50 -11.99 10.27
CA ALA A 133 -6.46 -12.72 11.11
C ALA A 133 -7.71 -13.14 10.31
N SER A 134 -8.29 -12.22 9.52
CA SER A 134 -9.48 -12.50 8.71
C SER A 134 -9.25 -13.59 7.65
N LEU A 135 -8.03 -13.73 7.13
CA LEU A 135 -7.68 -14.77 6.16
C LEU A 135 -7.61 -16.16 6.80
N SER A 136 -7.21 -16.25 8.07
CA SER A 136 -7.07 -17.51 8.79
C SER A 136 -8.41 -18.10 9.25
N GLU A 137 -9.45 -17.29 9.36
CA GLU A 137 -10.81 -17.75 9.67
C GLU A 137 -11.55 -18.33 8.45
N LEU A 138 -11.01 -18.11 7.25
CA LEU A 138 -11.59 -18.56 5.97
C LEU A 138 -10.96 -19.86 5.44
N SER A 139 -9.96 -20.41 6.13
CA SER A 139 -9.24 -21.66 5.81
C SER A 139 -9.62 -22.79 6.75
#